data_AF-A0AAW0E0X3-F1
#
_entry.id   AF-A0AAW0E0X3-F1
#
_cell.length_a   1.000
_cell.length_b   1.000
_cell.length_c   1.000
_cell.angle_alpha   90.00
_cell.angle_beta   90.00
_cell.angle_gamma   90.00
#
_symmetry.space_group_name_H-M   'P 1'
#
loop_
_entity.id
_entity.type
_entity.pdbx_description
1 polymer ?
#
loop_
_entity_poly.entity_id
_entity_poly.type
_entity_poly.pdbx_seq_one_letter_code
_entity_poly.pdbx_strand_id
1 'polypeptide(L)'
;MSERPNHPRQTSIDEQTARHLEDKIAHRPDKTELIERNILKDDKGIAPGLVAAKEKLQRSQLEDQLAKAVASRPTREELEKSGILKESEESPAAAA
;
A
#
# COMPACT_ATOMS: atom_id res chain seq x y z
N MET A 1 54.68 -33.58 0.24
CA MET A 1 53.75 -32.75 -0.55
C MET A 1 52.37 -33.34 -0.33
N SER A 2 51.49 -32.65 0.39
CA SER A 2 50.14 -33.17 0.69
C SER A 2 49.15 -32.54 -0.28
N GLU A 3 48.54 -33.36 -1.13
CA GLU A 3 47.55 -32.94 -2.12
C GLU A 3 46.27 -32.44 -1.44
N ARG A 4 45.79 -31.27 -1.89
CA ARG A 4 44.54 -30.67 -1.39
C ARG A 4 43.35 -31.42 -2.01
N PRO A 5 42.34 -31.81 -1.22
CA PRO A 5 41.18 -32.51 -1.75
C PRO A 5 40.37 -31.61 -2.70
N ASN A 6 40.30 -32.03 -3.96
CA ASN A 6 39.47 -31.40 -4.99
C ASN A 6 38.00 -31.80 -4.76
N HIS A 7 37.20 -30.86 -4.28
CA HIS A 7 35.77 -31.07 -4.11
C HIS A 7 35.06 -30.61 -5.40
N PRO A 8 34.37 -31.49 -6.14
CA PRO A 8 33.61 -31.07 -7.30
C PRO A 8 32.54 -30.07 -6.88
N ARG A 9 32.50 -28.89 -7.51
CA ARG A 9 31.37 -27.97 -7.38
C ARG A 9 30.14 -28.66 -7.95
N GLN A 10 29.25 -29.15 -7.08
CA GLN A 10 27.93 -29.63 -7.47
C GLN A 10 27.18 -28.47 -8.16
N THR A 11 26.78 -28.66 -9.41
CA THR A 11 25.82 -27.78 -10.10
C THR A 11 24.44 -28.12 -9.53
N SER A 12 23.84 -27.45 -8.56
CA SER A 12 23.52 -26.03 -8.29
C SER A 12 22.04 -25.68 -8.50
N ILE A 13 21.20 -26.42 -9.23
CA ILE A 13 19.73 -26.24 -9.20
C ILE A 13 19.05 -27.60 -9.50
N ASP A 14 18.09 -28.00 -8.66
CA ASP A 14 17.26 -29.18 -8.85
C ASP A 14 16.23 -28.96 -9.97
N GLU A 15 16.09 -29.89 -10.92
CA GLU A 15 15.24 -29.70 -12.11
C GLU A 15 13.76 -29.50 -11.76
N GLN A 16 13.28 -30.11 -10.68
CA GLN A 16 11.92 -29.88 -10.18
C GLN A 16 11.74 -28.44 -9.67
N THR A 17 12.79 -27.89 -9.06
CA THR A 17 12.80 -26.49 -8.59
C THR A 17 12.79 -25.53 -9.78
N ALA A 18 13.48 -25.86 -10.87
CA ALA A 18 13.48 -25.06 -12.09
C ALA A 18 12.07 -24.98 -12.71
N ARG A 19 11.41 -26.13 -12.90
CA ARG A 19 10.05 -26.20 -13.46
C ARG A 19 9.03 -25.42 -12.61
N HIS A 20 9.09 -25.57 -11.28
CA HIS A 20 8.20 -24.83 -10.36
C HIS A 20 8.43 -23.31 -10.41
N LEU A 21 9.68 -22.88 -10.59
CA LEU A 21 10.00 -21.47 -10.73
C LEU A 21 9.45 -20.90 -12.05
N GLU A 22 9.57 -21.63 -13.15
CA GLU A 22 9.02 -21.24 -14.46
C GLU A 22 7.51 -21.03 -14.37
N ASP A 23 6.78 -21.96 -13.76
CA ASP A 23 5.33 -21.85 -13.54
C ASP A 23 4.96 -20.58 -12.76
N LYS A 24 5.72 -20.26 -11.70
CA LYS A 24 5.49 -19.05 -10.89
C LYS A 24 5.79 -17.75 -11.64
N ILE A 25 6.82 -17.75 -12.49
CA ILE A 25 7.17 -16.58 -13.29
C ILE A 25 6.09 -16.34 -14.35
N ALA A 26 5.54 -17.39 -14.96
CA ALA A 26 4.47 -17.29 -15.95
C ALA A 26 3.18 -16.67 -15.38
N HIS A 27 2.86 -16.93 -14.12
CA HIS A 27 1.66 -16.40 -13.43
C HIS A 27 1.95 -15.13 -12.62
N ARG A 28 3.09 -14.49 -12.82
CA ARG A 28 3.46 -13.29 -12.06
C ARG A 28 2.53 -12.11 -12.43
N PRO A 29 1.87 -11.47 -11.45
CA PRO A 29 1.06 -10.27 -11.69
C PRO A 29 1.88 -9.12 -12.27
N ASP A 30 1.23 -8.27 -13.08
CA ASP A 30 1.88 -7.08 -13.61
C ASP A 30 2.19 -6.07 -12.50
N LYS A 31 3.20 -5.22 -12.72
CA LYS A 31 3.56 -4.15 -11.79
C LYS A 31 2.35 -3.25 -11.48
N THR A 32 1.54 -2.94 -12.48
CA THR A 32 0.39 -2.05 -12.37
C THR A 32 -0.67 -2.63 -11.44
N GLU A 33 -0.97 -3.92 -11.59
CA GLU A 33 -1.91 -4.66 -10.75
C GLU A 33 -1.46 -4.69 -9.28
N LEU A 34 -0.15 -4.85 -9.04
CA LEU A 34 0.40 -4.79 -7.68
C LEU A 34 0.25 -3.39 -7.06
N ILE A 35 0.32 -2.32 -7.85
CA ILE A 35 0.11 -0.95 -7.39
C ILE A 35 -1.36 -0.72 -7.05
N GLU A 36 -2.27 -1.15 -7.93
CA GLU A 36 -3.72 -1.05 -7.72
C GLU A 36 -4.17 -1.81 -6.48
N ARG A 37 -3.58 -2.98 -6.21
CA ARG A 37 -3.82 -3.75 -4.99
C ARG A 37 -3.11 -3.20 -3.75
N ASN A 38 -2.43 -2.07 -3.85
CA ASN A 38 -1.60 -1.46 -2.80
C ASN A 38 -0.48 -2.37 -2.24
N ILE A 39 -0.08 -3.40 -3.00
CA ILE A 39 1.01 -4.32 -2.63
C ILE A 39 2.36 -3.64 -2.94
N LEU A 40 2.46 -3.03 -4.11
CA LEU A 40 3.59 -2.20 -4.49
C LEU A 40 3.20 -0.72 -4.37
N LYS A 41 4.08 0.12 -3.81
CA LYS A 41 3.81 1.55 -3.74
C LYS A 41 4.10 2.21 -5.10
N ASP A 42 3.29 3.20 -5.46
CA ASP A 42 3.55 3.97 -6.69
C ASP A 42 4.70 4.95 -6.44
N ASP A 43 5.90 4.49 -6.79
CA ASP A 43 7.16 5.21 -6.63
C ASP A 43 7.74 5.66 -7.97
N LYS A 44 6.88 6.06 -8.92
CA LYS A 44 7.35 6.69 -10.17
C LYS A 44 8.28 7.86 -9.82
N GLY A 45 9.58 7.66 -10.02
CA GLY A 45 10.62 8.68 -9.80
C GLY A 45 11.25 8.73 -8.41
N ILE A 46 10.90 7.82 -7.49
CA ILE A 46 11.44 7.81 -6.12
C ILE A 46 12.28 6.55 -5.90
N ALA A 47 13.44 6.70 -5.24
CA ALA A 47 14.29 5.56 -4.93
C ALA A 47 13.59 4.60 -3.94
N PRO A 48 13.71 3.26 -4.11
CA PRO A 48 13.04 2.28 -3.25
C PRO A 48 13.32 2.44 -1.75
N GLY A 49 14.50 2.94 -1.37
CA GLY A 49 14.85 3.19 0.04
C GLY A 49 14.14 4.40 0.67
N LEU A 50 13.58 5.31 -0.12
CA LEU A 50 12.93 6.54 0.35
C LEU A 50 11.40 6.45 0.44
N VAL A 51 10.83 5.36 -0.07
CA VAL A 51 9.37 5.13 -0.11
C VAL A 51 8.76 5.19 1.29
N ALA A 52 9.39 4.51 2.24
CA ALA A 52 8.94 4.52 3.63
C ALA A 52 8.96 5.92 4.26
N ALA A 53 9.97 6.74 3.93
CA ALA A 53 10.06 8.11 4.42
C ALA A 53 8.99 9.01 3.80
N LYS A 54 8.72 8.85 2.50
CA LYS A 54 7.63 9.53 1.79
C LYS A 54 6.27 9.19 2.42
N GLU A 55 5.97 7.91 2.62
CA GLU A 55 4.70 7.49 3.23
C GLU A 55 4.54 8.04 4.65
N LYS A 56 5.61 8.01 5.45
CA LYS A 56 5.59 8.61 6.79
C LYS A 56 5.28 10.10 6.75
N LEU A 57 5.90 10.84 5.82
CA LEU A 57 5.63 12.27 5.64
C LEU A 57 4.19 12.51 5.19
N GLN A 58 3.71 11.78 4.18
CA GLN A 58 2.33 11.89 3.68
C GLN A 58 1.32 11.62 4.78
N ARG A 59 1.56 10.60 5.61
CA ARG A 59 0.72 10.29 6.76
C ARG A 59 0.70 11.44 7.78
N SER A 60 1.86 11.98 8.16
CA SER A 60 1.93 13.11 9.10
C SER A 60 1.17 14.33 8.56
N GLN A 61 1.32 14.64 7.28
CA GLN A 61 0.59 15.74 6.64
C GLN A 61 -0.93 15.54 6.68
N LEU A 62 -1.40 14.31 6.43
CA LEU A 62 -2.81 13.97 6.54
C LEU A 62 -3.32 14.06 7.98
N GLU A 63 -2.54 13.61 8.96
CA GLU A 63 -2.87 13.73 10.38
C GLU A 63 -3.03 15.20 10.79
N ASP A 64 -2.11 16.07 10.37
CA ASP A 64 -2.18 17.51 10.64
C ASP A 64 -3.39 18.18 9.96
N GLN A 65 -3.63 17.84 8.69
CA GLN A 65 -4.78 18.34 7.94
C GLN A 65 -6.11 17.91 8.57
N LEU A 66 -6.20 16.64 8.98
CA LEU A 66 -7.37 16.09 9.64
C LEU A 66 -7.59 16.77 11.00
N ALA A 67 -6.53 16.93 11.81
CA ALA A 67 -6.61 17.62 13.09
C ALA A 67 -7.16 19.05 12.94
N LYS A 68 -6.69 19.78 11.94
CA LYS A 68 -7.20 21.12 11.63
C LYS A 68 -8.67 21.10 11.21
N ALA A 69 -9.05 20.19 10.32
CA ALA A 69 -10.42 20.08 9.83
C ALA A 69 -11.41 19.67 10.94
N VAL A 70 -10.98 18.81 11.86
CA VAL A 70 -11.76 18.41 13.03
C VAL A 70 -11.90 19.57 14.02
N ALA A 71 -10.85 20.36 14.23
CA ALA A 71 -10.91 21.54 15.09
C ALA A 71 -11.87 22.63 14.55
N SER A 72 -11.91 22.81 13.23
CA SER A 72 -12.83 23.75 12.56
C SER A 72 -14.15 23.09 12.13
N ARG A 73 -14.53 21.96 12.74
CA ARG A 73 -15.73 21.23 12.33
C ARG A 73 -16.98 22.06 12.66
N PRO A 74 -17.82 22.41 11.66
CA PRO A 74 -19.04 23.18 11.90
C PRO A 74 -20.05 22.37 12.71
N THR A 75 -20.85 23.06 13.51
CA THR A 75 -21.94 22.43 14.26
C THR A 75 -23.09 22.05 13.33
N ARG A 76 -23.98 21.18 13.82
CA ARG A 76 -25.17 20.76 13.07
C ARG A 76 -26.03 21.96 12.65
N GLU A 77 -26.22 22.91 13.55
CA GLU A 77 -27.05 24.11 13.34
C GLU A 77 -26.46 25.01 12.23
N GLU A 78 -25.13 25.12 12.18
CA GLU A 78 -24.44 25.85 11.11
C GLU A 78 -24.61 25.16 9.75
N LEU A 79 -24.63 23.83 9.73
CA LEU A 79 -24.90 23.04 8.53
C LEU A 79 -26.37 23.15 8.08
N GLU A 80 -27.32 23.26 9.00
CA GLU A 80 -28.73 23.51 8.71
C GLU A 80 -28.93 24.93 8.14
N LYS A 81 -28.30 25.93 8.76
CA LYS A 81 -28.35 27.33 8.29
C LYS A 81 -27.72 27.52 6.91
N SER A 82 -26.66 26.77 6.60
CA SER A 82 -26.03 26.77 5.28
C SER A 82 -26.78 25.92 4.24
N GLY A 83 -27.89 25.28 4.62
CA GLY A 83 -28.73 24.47 3.73
C GLY A 83 -28.11 23.13 3.33
N ILE A 84 -27.03 22.71 4.00
CA ILE A 84 -26.33 21.44 3.76
C ILE A 84 -27.09 20.29 4.45
N LEU A 85 -27.59 20.53 5.65
CA LEU A 85 -28.39 19.56 6.41
C LEU A 85 -29.88 19.99 6.42
N LYS A 86 -30.80 19.05 6.24
CA LYS A 86 -32.24 19.30 6.38
C LYS A 86 -32.66 19.06 7.83
N GLU A 87 -33.51 19.94 8.37
CA GLU A 87 -34.00 19.92 9.77
C GLU A 87 -34.78 18.62 10.13
N SER A 88 -35.24 17.86 9.12
CA SER A 88 -36.09 16.67 9.29
C SER A 88 -35.42 15.30 9.07
N GLU A 89 -34.08 15.23 8.97
CA GLU A 89 -33.41 13.92 8.97
C GLU A 89 -33.20 13.45 10.42
N GLU A 90 -34.24 12.84 10.99
CA GLU A 90 -34.09 11.91 12.11
C GLU A 90 -33.17 10.78 11.65
N SER A 91 -32.14 10.48 12.44
CA SER A 91 -31.18 9.37 12.34
C SER A 91 -31.13 8.60 11.00
N PRO A 92 -29.99 8.57 10.28
CA PRO A 92 -29.84 7.81 9.03
C PRO A 92 -30.06 6.29 9.17
N ALA A 93 -30.26 5.79 10.40
CA ALA A 93 -30.65 4.43 10.71
C ALA A 93 -32.12 4.09 10.40
N ALA A 94 -33.01 5.07 10.20
CA ALA A 94 -34.44 4.84 9.92
C ALA A 94 -34.77 4.76 8.41
N ALA A 95 -33.79 4.97 7.53
CA ALA A 95 -33.96 5.00 6.08
C ALA A 95 -33.49 3.72 5.35
N ALA A 96 -33.29 2.62 6.08
CA ALA A 96 -32.94 1.29 5.55
C ALA A 96 -33.99 0.26 5.97
#